data_AF-A0A8I6S1N4-F1
#
_entry.id   AF-A0A8I6S1N4-F1
#
_cell.length_a   1.000
_cell.length_b   1.000
_cell.length_c   1.000
_cell.angle_alpha   90.00
_cell.angle_beta   90.00
_cell.angle_gamma   90.00
#
_symmetry.space_group_name_H-M   'P 1'
#
loop_
_entity.id
_entity.type
_entity.pdbx_description
1 polymer ?
#
loop_
_entity_poly.entity_id
_entity_poly.type
_entity_poly.pdbx_seq_one_letter_code
_entity_poly.pdbx_strand_id
1 'polypeptide(L)'
;MKGVTGCLLICLIIPLAQPSHAGERKRPKREMELQEELETQSEMFDKTKAPKVNKTGSILTRILPFDIDQPRPLPVSIEIKTGSTLWSDLGTPGVINFEVTNNREVPTRFIFNVKDNNNYIRRVDPLSSAYINSGGTTLVRVELESRQRNSGPDIVTLSAGWTGSSGIYEYVTKNVYFYSGMQSSDSSRPDIWYTYGGDCYGAETPHNCHSKTWRADISIQDSGSGLIKIKSEPVGITLRKEFIAGTREIVEGFYSSSCCHTKVDVMAQDVFGNFRTLTIDIEKKWLTAGEISAIVLAVLLMILTIVLIVYLIVRCCRRKHRTLTIYPRHRPQAAE
;
A
#
# COMPACT_ATOMS: atom_id res chain seq x y z
N MET A 1 9.00 72.79 19.63
CA MET A 1 10.12 71.90 20.03
C MET A 1 9.88 70.57 19.34
N LYS A 2 10.37 70.36 18.11
CA LYS A 2 11.73 70.00 17.65
C LYS A 2 12.15 68.55 17.96
N GLY A 3 12.38 67.78 16.88
CA GLY A 3 13.31 66.65 16.75
C GLY A 3 12.74 65.27 17.08
N VAL A 4 13.08 64.14 16.43
CA VAL A 4 14.20 63.75 15.55
C VAL A 4 13.74 62.43 14.85
N THR A 5 13.54 62.34 13.54
CA THR A 5 14.46 61.96 12.43
C THR A 5 15.33 60.72 12.66
N GLY A 6 15.19 59.68 11.83
CA GLY A 6 16.08 58.51 11.85
C GLY A 6 15.83 57.55 10.69
N CYS A 7 16.31 57.92 9.51
CA CYS A 7 16.53 57.02 8.37
C CYS A 7 17.47 55.86 8.76
N LEU A 8 17.27 54.67 8.18
CA LEU A 8 18.40 53.91 7.65
C LEU A 8 17.95 53.01 6.49
N LEU A 9 18.33 53.46 5.30
CA LEU A 9 18.31 52.74 4.04
C LEU A 9 19.66 52.01 3.94
N ILE A 10 19.68 50.69 3.78
CA ILE A 10 20.90 49.95 3.42
C ILE A 10 20.64 49.19 2.12
N CYS A 11 21.17 49.75 1.04
CA CYS A 11 21.56 49.02 -0.15
C CYS A 11 22.75 48.11 0.18
N LEU A 12 22.73 46.87 -0.29
CA LEU A 12 23.94 46.09 -0.53
C LEU A 12 23.83 45.39 -1.89
N ILE A 13 24.92 45.54 -2.62
CA ILE A 13 25.12 45.37 -4.06
C ILE A 13 26.11 44.18 -4.22
N ILE A 14 25.79 43.24 -5.12
CA ILE A 14 26.69 42.35 -5.91
C ILE A 14 27.39 41.18 -5.13
N PRO A 15 27.74 40.01 -5.75
CA PRO A 15 27.77 39.66 -7.18
C PRO A 15 27.02 38.40 -7.64
N LEU A 16 26.71 38.42 -8.94
CA LEU A 16 26.46 37.28 -9.82
C LEU A 16 27.68 36.33 -9.85
N ALA A 17 27.43 35.05 -9.56
CA ALA A 17 28.38 33.97 -9.77
C ALA A 17 28.41 33.57 -11.26
N GLN A 18 29.62 33.49 -11.80
CA GLN A 18 29.92 32.98 -13.14
C GLN A 18 29.65 31.46 -13.23
N PRO A 19 29.15 30.94 -14.36
CA PRO A 19 29.25 29.51 -14.66
C PRO A 19 30.65 29.17 -15.16
N SER A 20 31.29 28.21 -14.50
CA SER A 20 32.56 27.63 -14.88
C SER A 20 32.43 26.76 -16.14
N HIS A 21 33.43 26.88 -17.02
CA HIS A 21 33.65 26.02 -18.17
C HIS A 21 33.72 24.55 -17.75
N ALA A 22 32.74 23.74 -18.18
CA ALA A 22 32.82 22.29 -18.17
C ALA A 22 33.27 21.81 -19.56
N GLY A 23 34.37 21.07 -19.57
CA GLY A 23 35.04 20.58 -20.77
C GLY A 23 34.18 19.66 -21.63
N GLU A 24 34.37 19.84 -22.93
CA GLU A 24 33.80 19.09 -24.03
C GLU A 24 34.27 17.63 -23.99
N ARG A 25 33.42 16.72 -23.48
CA ARG A 25 33.64 15.28 -23.56
C ARG A 25 32.95 14.77 -24.83
N LYS A 26 33.75 14.30 -25.79
CA LYS A 26 33.30 13.63 -27.01
C LYS A 26 32.36 12.47 -26.66
N ARG A 27 31.12 12.54 -27.17
CA ARG A 27 30.10 11.51 -27.08
C ARG A 27 30.53 10.29 -27.91
N PRO A 28 30.50 9.05 -27.38
CA PRO A 28 30.90 7.87 -28.13
C PRO A 28 29.88 7.52 -29.21
N LYS A 29 30.37 7.17 -30.39
CA LYS A 29 29.66 6.91 -31.66
C LYS A 29 28.56 5.82 -31.62
N ARG A 30 28.34 5.15 -30.48
CA ARG A 30 27.35 4.07 -30.29
C ARG A 30 25.97 4.55 -29.78
N GLU A 31 25.86 5.77 -29.27
CA GLU A 31 24.55 6.30 -28.83
C GLU A 31 23.69 6.83 -29.99
N MET A 32 24.29 7.10 -31.16
CA MET A 32 23.57 7.59 -32.34
C MET A 32 22.86 6.46 -33.11
N GLU A 33 23.41 5.24 -33.12
CA GLU A 33 22.78 4.07 -33.77
C GLU A 33 21.57 3.54 -32.97
N LEU A 34 21.54 3.72 -31.64
CA LEU A 34 20.44 3.22 -30.80
C LEU A 34 19.18 4.11 -30.83
N GLN A 35 19.32 5.38 -31.21
CA GLN A 35 18.18 6.31 -31.36
C GLN A 35 17.51 6.17 -32.72
N GLU A 36 18.24 5.79 -33.77
CA GLU A 36 17.69 5.54 -35.11
C GLU A 36 16.88 4.22 -35.17
N GLU A 37 17.28 3.20 -34.40
CA GLU A 37 16.50 1.95 -34.27
C GLU A 37 15.19 2.13 -33.47
N LEU A 38 15.13 3.10 -32.55
CA LEU A 38 13.91 3.35 -31.74
C LEU A 38 12.85 4.16 -32.51
N GLU A 39 13.25 5.07 -33.39
CA GLU A 39 12.30 5.83 -34.23
C GLU A 39 11.70 4.96 -35.34
N THR A 40 12.46 3.98 -35.87
CA THR A 40 11.98 3.06 -36.92
C THR A 40 10.94 2.05 -36.42
N GLN A 41 10.90 1.73 -35.11
CA GLN A 41 9.85 0.87 -34.54
C GLN A 41 8.53 1.61 -34.25
N SER A 42 8.58 2.92 -34.01
CA SER A 42 7.40 3.74 -33.74
C SER A 42 6.50 3.91 -34.98
N GLU A 43 7.09 3.97 -36.18
CA GLU A 43 6.34 4.11 -37.43
C GLU A 43 5.66 2.82 -37.92
N MET A 44 5.99 1.66 -37.33
CA MET A 44 5.42 0.37 -37.73
C MET A 44 4.13 0.00 -36.98
N PHE A 45 3.78 0.74 -35.92
CA PHE A 45 2.57 0.48 -35.10
C PHE A 45 1.34 1.32 -35.48
N ASP A 46 1.45 2.28 -36.40
CA ASP A 46 0.35 3.21 -36.76
C ASP A 46 -0.29 2.91 -38.12
N LYS A 47 -0.50 1.63 -38.44
CA LYS A 47 -1.32 1.22 -39.61
C LYS A 47 -2.22 0.03 -39.28
N THR A 48 -3.10 0.19 -38.28
CA THR A 48 -4.27 -0.70 -38.17
C THR A 48 -5.54 0.06 -38.54
N LYS A 49 -6.04 -0.31 -39.72
CA LYS A 49 -7.15 0.25 -40.49
C LYS A 49 -8.48 0.11 -39.73
N ALA A 50 -9.17 1.23 -39.47
CA ALA A 50 -10.53 1.23 -38.93
C ALA A 50 -11.52 0.53 -39.90
N PRO A 51 -12.41 -0.36 -39.42
CA PRO A 51 -13.44 -0.96 -40.27
C PRO A 51 -14.60 0.02 -40.51
N LYS A 52 -15.04 0.08 -41.78
CA LYS A 52 -16.21 0.83 -42.25
C LYS A 52 -17.50 0.28 -41.63
N VAL A 53 -18.28 1.16 -41.00
CA VAL A 53 -19.64 0.88 -40.51
C VAL A 53 -20.61 0.89 -41.69
N ASN A 54 -21.18 -0.27 -42.03
CA ASN A 54 -22.35 -0.38 -42.89
C ASN A 54 -23.63 -0.42 -42.04
N LYS A 55 -24.63 0.38 -42.44
CA LYS A 55 -25.95 0.45 -41.84
C LYS A 55 -26.78 -0.80 -42.10
N THR A 56 -27.61 -1.12 -41.12
CA THR A 56 -28.79 -2.03 -41.06
C THR A 56 -28.56 -3.43 -40.47
N GLY A 57 -29.34 -3.74 -39.42
CA GLY A 57 -29.49 -5.07 -38.83
C GLY A 57 -29.29 -5.12 -37.31
N SER A 58 -30.37 -4.97 -36.56
CA SER A 58 -30.46 -5.18 -35.11
C SER A 58 -29.90 -6.55 -34.68
N ILE A 59 -28.90 -6.58 -33.79
CA ILE A 59 -28.61 -7.72 -32.92
C ILE A 59 -28.29 -7.19 -31.51
N LEU A 60 -29.22 -7.51 -30.60
CA LEU A 60 -29.16 -7.49 -29.14
C LEU A 60 -27.76 -7.25 -28.52
N THR A 61 -27.53 -6.01 -28.08
CA THR A 61 -26.51 -5.72 -27.07
C THR A 61 -26.99 -6.26 -25.74
N ARG A 62 -26.76 -7.56 -25.49
CA ARG A 62 -26.83 -8.11 -24.14
C ARG A 62 -25.63 -7.53 -23.40
N ILE A 63 -25.84 -6.41 -22.72
CA ILE A 63 -24.92 -5.89 -21.71
C ILE A 63 -24.82 -7.01 -20.66
N LEU A 64 -23.76 -7.82 -20.74
CA LEU A 64 -23.39 -8.66 -19.63
C LEU A 64 -22.97 -7.70 -18.51
N PRO A 65 -23.50 -7.87 -17.29
CA PRO A 65 -23.05 -7.08 -16.16
C PRO A 65 -21.54 -7.25 -16.03
N PHE A 66 -20.87 -6.14 -15.80
CA PHE A 66 -19.46 -6.05 -15.46
C PHE A 66 -19.24 -6.90 -14.21
N ASP A 67 -18.84 -8.16 -14.42
CA ASP A 67 -18.40 -9.02 -13.34
C ASP A 67 -17.11 -8.38 -12.83
N ILE A 68 -17.11 -7.96 -11.56
CA ILE A 68 -15.92 -7.45 -10.90
C ILE A 68 -14.97 -8.64 -10.91
N ASP A 69 -13.98 -8.57 -11.81
CA ASP A 69 -12.96 -9.58 -12.12
C ASP A 69 -12.57 -10.31 -10.82
N GLN A 70 -13.22 -11.45 -10.54
CA GLN A 70 -12.71 -12.34 -9.52
C GLN A 70 -11.30 -12.69 -9.99
N PRO A 71 -10.25 -12.39 -9.20
CA PRO A 71 -8.89 -12.59 -9.66
C PRO A 71 -8.76 -14.05 -10.06
N ARG A 72 -8.64 -14.30 -11.37
CA ARG A 72 -8.48 -15.66 -11.87
C ARG A 72 -7.27 -16.24 -11.15
N PRO A 73 -7.41 -17.40 -10.49
CA PRO A 73 -6.29 -17.99 -9.77
C PRO A 73 -5.15 -18.19 -10.76
N LEU A 74 -3.94 -17.78 -10.36
CA LEU A 74 -2.73 -18.01 -11.15
C LEU A 74 -2.65 -19.50 -11.51
N PRO A 75 -2.18 -19.86 -12.72
CA PRO A 75 -2.15 -21.26 -13.16
C PRO A 75 -1.37 -22.16 -12.18
N VAL A 76 -0.43 -21.58 -11.45
CA VAL A 76 0.30 -22.23 -10.37
C VAL A 76 0.40 -21.26 -9.20
N SER A 77 0.22 -21.77 -7.99
CA SER A 77 0.50 -21.01 -6.76
C SER A 77 1.57 -21.72 -5.94
N ILE A 78 2.49 -20.93 -5.39
CA ILE A 78 3.50 -21.39 -4.43
C ILE A 78 3.25 -20.68 -3.10
N GLU A 79 2.91 -21.44 -2.07
CA GLU A 79 2.75 -20.96 -0.70
C GLU A 79 3.80 -21.60 0.22
N ILE A 80 4.02 -20.98 1.38
CA ILE A 80 4.86 -21.57 2.42
C ILE A 80 3.96 -22.23 3.45
N LYS A 81 4.18 -23.52 3.70
CA LYS A 81 3.39 -24.28 4.66
C LYS A 81 3.67 -23.77 6.07
N THR A 82 2.62 -23.61 6.86
CA THR A 82 2.71 -23.32 8.30
C THR A 82 3.52 -24.41 9.01
N GLY A 83 4.43 -24.00 9.91
CA GLY A 83 5.37 -24.92 10.57
C GLY A 83 6.69 -25.11 9.82
N SER A 84 6.89 -24.45 8.67
CA SER A 84 8.23 -24.27 8.10
C SER A 84 9.12 -23.46 9.06
N THR A 85 10.38 -23.85 9.21
CA THR A 85 11.34 -23.10 10.01
C THR A 85 12.14 -22.17 9.11
N LEU A 86 11.89 -20.86 9.23
CA LEU A 86 12.60 -19.84 8.45
C LEU A 86 13.88 -19.34 9.14
N TRP A 87 14.39 -20.11 10.09
CA TRP A 87 15.63 -19.86 10.81
C TRP A 87 16.32 -21.18 11.16
N SER A 88 17.62 -21.12 11.43
CA SER A 88 18.35 -22.22 12.06
C SER A 88 19.54 -21.74 12.87
N ASP A 89 19.84 -22.46 13.95
CA ASP A 89 21.11 -22.31 14.65
C ASP A 89 22.27 -22.81 13.78
N LEU A 90 23.47 -22.34 14.09
CA LEU A 90 24.67 -22.68 13.31
C LEU A 90 24.92 -24.20 13.33
N GLY A 91 25.07 -24.80 12.16
CA GLY A 91 25.28 -26.24 11.99
C GLY A 91 24.03 -27.10 12.18
N THR A 92 22.88 -26.51 12.51
CA THR A 92 21.60 -27.23 12.57
C THR A 92 20.79 -26.98 11.29
N PRO A 93 20.14 -28.01 10.73
CA PRO A 93 19.33 -27.83 9.54
C PRO A 93 17.97 -27.21 9.88
N GLY A 94 17.61 -26.15 9.17
CA GLY A 94 16.24 -25.64 9.06
C GLY A 94 15.55 -26.19 7.81
N VAL A 95 14.22 -26.29 7.84
CA VAL A 95 13.40 -26.85 6.77
C VAL A 95 12.32 -25.88 6.34
N ILE A 96 12.35 -25.50 5.06
CA ILE A 96 11.27 -24.73 4.41
C ILE A 96 10.43 -25.70 3.57
N ASN A 97 9.11 -25.70 3.80
CA ASN A 97 8.17 -26.51 3.03
C ASN A 97 7.35 -25.61 2.11
N PHE A 98 7.63 -25.67 0.82
CA PHE A 98 6.84 -24.97 -0.20
C PHE A 98 5.68 -25.86 -0.63
N GLU A 99 4.46 -25.32 -0.61
CA GLU A 99 3.25 -25.93 -1.17
C GLU A 99 3.07 -25.41 -2.59
N VAL A 100 3.32 -26.28 -3.57
CA VAL A 100 3.11 -25.96 -4.99
C VAL A 100 1.80 -26.58 -5.42
N THR A 101 0.83 -25.74 -5.79
CA THR A 101 -0.50 -26.15 -6.22
C THR A 101 -0.68 -25.91 -7.71
N ASN A 102 -1.17 -26.94 -8.41
CA ASN A 102 -1.52 -26.85 -9.81
C ASN A 102 -2.97 -26.39 -9.95
N ASN A 103 -3.19 -25.12 -10.28
CA ASN A 103 -4.54 -24.57 -10.50
C ASN A 103 -5.00 -24.71 -11.96
N ARG A 104 -4.21 -25.38 -12.82
CA ARG A 104 -4.58 -25.69 -14.20
C ARG A 104 -5.56 -26.86 -14.23
N GLU A 105 -6.42 -26.88 -15.24
CA GLU A 105 -7.40 -27.95 -15.46
C GLU A 105 -6.78 -29.30 -15.89
N VAL A 106 -5.47 -29.33 -16.16
CA VAL A 106 -4.75 -30.52 -16.64
C VAL A 106 -3.61 -30.91 -15.70
N PRO A 107 -3.38 -32.23 -15.51
CA PRO A 107 -2.18 -32.71 -14.84
C PRO A 107 -0.93 -32.18 -15.54
N THR A 108 -0.02 -31.60 -14.77
CA THR A 108 1.15 -30.91 -15.32
C THR A 108 2.41 -31.38 -14.59
N ARG A 109 3.49 -31.59 -15.35
CA ARG A 109 4.82 -31.82 -14.80
C ARG A 109 5.46 -30.48 -14.48
N PHE A 110 5.82 -30.28 -13.22
CA PHE A 110 6.57 -29.11 -12.78
C PHE A 110 8.04 -29.46 -12.61
N ILE A 111 8.92 -28.56 -13.05
CA ILE A 111 10.35 -28.60 -12.80
C ILE A 111 10.64 -27.59 -11.69
N PHE A 112 11.26 -28.05 -10.61
CA PHE A 112 11.62 -27.25 -9.47
C PHE A 112 13.07 -26.82 -9.55
N ASN A 113 13.31 -25.53 -9.37
CA ASN A 113 14.65 -24.98 -9.21
C ASN A 113 14.68 -24.20 -7.90
N VAL A 114 15.62 -24.52 -7.01
CA VAL A 114 15.80 -23.80 -5.75
C VAL A 114 17.18 -23.18 -5.76
N LYS A 115 17.24 -21.89 -5.42
CA LYS A 115 18.48 -21.14 -5.27
C LYS A 115 18.44 -20.34 -3.99
N ASP A 116 19.61 -20.09 -3.44
CA ASP A 116 19.80 -19.22 -2.30
C ASP A 116 21.06 -18.37 -2.49
N ASN A 117 21.15 -17.23 -1.79
CA ASN A 117 22.25 -16.29 -2.01
C ASN A 117 23.51 -16.71 -1.25
N ASN A 118 23.36 -17.42 -0.13
CA ASN A 118 24.45 -17.76 0.78
C ASN A 118 24.93 -19.23 0.69
N ASN A 119 24.39 -20.03 -0.24
CA ASN A 119 24.70 -21.45 -0.45
C ASN A 119 24.50 -22.33 0.82
N TYR A 120 23.43 -22.08 1.56
CA TYR A 120 22.96 -22.85 2.71
C TYR A 120 22.16 -24.09 2.31
N ILE A 121 21.67 -24.20 1.08
CA ILE A 121 20.88 -25.36 0.63
C ILE A 121 21.72 -26.65 0.76
N ARG A 122 21.20 -27.61 1.52
CA ARG A 122 21.76 -28.95 1.68
C ARG A 122 21.06 -29.97 0.82
N ARG A 123 19.74 -29.90 0.80
CA ARG A 123 18.89 -30.89 0.15
C ARG A 123 17.58 -30.28 -0.29
N VAL A 124 17.10 -30.74 -1.44
CA VAL A 124 15.77 -30.43 -1.97
C VAL A 124 15.07 -31.75 -2.26
N ASP A 125 13.81 -31.86 -1.85
CA ASP A 125 12.97 -33.04 -2.08
C ASP A 125 11.55 -32.61 -2.51
N PRO A 126 11.05 -33.05 -3.68
CA PRO A 126 11.71 -33.87 -4.68
C PRO A 126 12.86 -33.12 -5.39
N LEU A 127 13.87 -33.85 -5.85
CA LEU A 127 15.14 -33.29 -6.35
C LEU A 127 15.02 -32.33 -7.54
N SER A 128 14.01 -32.48 -8.41
CA SER A 128 13.94 -31.67 -9.64
C SER A 128 12.58 -31.54 -10.29
N SER A 129 11.63 -32.46 -10.04
CA SER A 129 10.30 -32.38 -10.66
C SER A 129 9.26 -33.21 -9.95
N ALA A 130 7.99 -32.86 -10.15
CA ALA A 130 6.85 -33.68 -9.77
C ALA A 130 5.73 -33.55 -10.80
N TYR A 131 4.95 -34.62 -10.98
CA TYR A 131 3.66 -34.57 -11.67
C TYR A 131 2.58 -34.23 -10.65
N ILE A 132 1.85 -33.15 -10.88
CA ILE A 132 0.78 -32.69 -9.99
C ILE A 132 -0.53 -32.70 -10.77
N ASN A 133 -1.53 -33.41 -10.25
CA ASN A 133 -2.88 -33.43 -10.82
C ASN A 133 -3.52 -32.05 -10.80
N SER A 134 -4.55 -31.84 -11.63
CA SER A 134 -5.38 -30.62 -11.57
C SER A 134 -5.94 -30.43 -10.15
N GLY A 135 -5.76 -29.23 -9.58
CA GLY A 135 -6.13 -28.90 -8.20
C GLY A 135 -5.27 -29.57 -7.12
N GLY A 136 -4.29 -30.40 -7.51
CA GLY A 136 -3.39 -31.08 -6.58
C GLY A 136 -2.30 -30.17 -6.05
N THR A 137 -1.76 -30.53 -4.88
CA THR A 137 -0.64 -29.85 -4.24
C THR A 137 0.49 -30.85 -3.97
N THR A 138 1.73 -30.45 -4.20
CA THR A 138 2.92 -31.18 -3.75
C THR A 138 3.75 -30.33 -2.81
N LEU A 139 4.46 -31.00 -1.89
CA LEU A 139 5.43 -30.34 -1.02
C LEU A 139 6.82 -30.41 -1.66
N VAL A 140 7.49 -29.26 -1.74
CA VAL A 140 8.91 -29.15 -2.03
C VAL A 140 9.62 -28.78 -0.73
N ARG A 141 10.27 -29.75 -0.11
CA ARG A 141 11.02 -29.61 1.14
C ARG A 141 12.45 -29.18 0.83
N VAL A 142 12.84 -28.02 1.34
CA VAL A 142 14.19 -27.46 1.21
C VAL A 142 14.84 -27.45 2.58
N GLU A 143 15.94 -28.18 2.71
CA GLU A 143 16.74 -28.24 3.91
C GLU A 143 17.94 -27.30 3.77
N LEU A 144 18.08 -26.37 4.71
CA LEU A 144 19.11 -25.34 4.73
C LEU A 144 19.93 -25.46 6.01
N GLU A 145 21.24 -25.30 5.92
CA GLU A 145 22.13 -25.32 7.08
C GLU A 145 23.15 -24.19 6.98
N SER A 146 23.00 -23.20 7.84
CA SER A 146 23.99 -22.13 7.94
C SER A 146 25.18 -22.57 8.80
N ARG A 147 26.39 -22.33 8.30
CA ARG A 147 27.65 -22.58 9.03
C ARG A 147 28.26 -21.32 9.64
N GLN A 148 27.74 -20.15 9.27
CA GLN A 148 28.28 -18.85 9.65
C GLN A 148 27.15 -17.87 9.87
N ARG A 149 27.30 -17.02 10.90
CA ARG A 149 26.31 -15.97 11.17
C ARG A 149 26.49 -14.85 10.15
N ASN A 150 25.46 -14.60 9.35
CA ASN A 150 25.39 -13.45 8.46
C ASN A 150 24.64 -12.29 9.13
N SER A 151 24.97 -11.05 8.73
CA SER A 151 24.36 -9.83 9.28
C SER A 151 22.91 -9.60 8.82
N GLY A 152 22.46 -10.32 7.79
CA GLY A 152 21.10 -10.24 7.25
C GLY A 152 20.55 -11.60 6.86
N PRO A 153 19.26 -11.67 6.47
CA PRO A 153 18.66 -12.91 6.00
C PRO A 153 19.24 -13.33 4.64
N ASP A 154 19.28 -14.62 4.43
CA ASP A 154 19.44 -15.22 3.12
C ASP A 154 18.10 -15.19 2.37
N ILE A 155 18.13 -15.15 1.03
CA ILE A 155 16.92 -15.20 0.19
C ILE A 155 16.89 -16.53 -0.52
N VAL A 156 15.96 -17.39 -0.13
CA VAL A 156 15.69 -18.67 -0.77
C VAL A 156 14.57 -18.49 -1.79
N THR A 157 14.86 -18.83 -3.04
CA THR A 157 13.93 -18.71 -4.16
C THR A 157 13.59 -20.10 -4.67
N LEU A 158 12.30 -20.46 -4.66
CA LEU A 158 11.78 -21.61 -5.40
C LEU A 158 11.17 -21.11 -6.72
N SER A 159 11.59 -21.69 -7.83
CA SER A 159 10.92 -21.59 -9.13
C SER A 159 10.22 -22.90 -9.44
N ALA A 160 8.93 -22.84 -9.80
CA ALA A 160 8.19 -23.96 -10.38
C ALA A 160 7.89 -23.64 -11.85
N GLY A 161 8.51 -24.37 -12.77
CA GLY A 161 8.34 -24.18 -14.21
C GLY A 161 7.61 -25.33 -14.89
N TRP A 162 6.91 -25.04 -15.98
CA TRP A 162 6.14 -26.00 -16.78
C TRP A 162 6.13 -25.59 -18.25
N THR A 163 5.70 -26.51 -19.12
CA THR A 163 5.45 -26.21 -20.53
C THR A 163 3.96 -25.89 -20.72
N GLY A 164 3.65 -24.67 -21.16
CA GLY A 164 2.30 -24.21 -21.47
C GLY A 164 1.71 -24.93 -22.69
N SER A 165 0.42 -24.70 -22.95
CA SER A 165 -0.30 -25.31 -24.08
C SER A 165 0.25 -24.87 -25.45
N SER A 166 0.90 -23.71 -25.49
CA SER A 166 1.61 -23.17 -26.66
C SER A 166 2.99 -23.81 -26.89
N GLY A 167 3.44 -24.71 -26.01
CA GLY A 167 4.81 -25.24 -26.01
C GLY A 167 5.85 -24.30 -25.38
N ILE A 168 5.45 -23.12 -24.90
CA ILE A 168 6.34 -22.15 -24.26
C ILE A 168 6.61 -22.56 -22.81
N TYR A 169 7.85 -22.40 -22.36
CA TYR A 169 8.21 -22.63 -20.96
C TYR A 169 7.80 -21.44 -20.10
N GLU A 170 6.99 -21.69 -19.08
CA GLU A 170 6.47 -20.71 -18.12
C GLU A 170 6.95 -21.09 -16.72
N TYR A 171 7.05 -20.12 -15.81
CA TYR A 171 7.40 -20.41 -14.42
C TYR A 171 6.85 -19.35 -13.47
N VAL A 172 6.66 -19.77 -12.21
CA VAL A 172 6.38 -18.87 -11.08
C VAL A 172 7.48 -18.99 -10.05
N THR A 173 7.77 -17.91 -9.35
CA THR A 173 8.78 -17.86 -8.29
C THR A 173 8.18 -17.49 -6.95
N LYS A 174 8.79 -17.97 -5.88
CA LYS A 174 8.48 -17.55 -4.52
C LYS A 174 9.75 -17.37 -3.72
N ASN A 175 9.89 -16.18 -3.15
CA ASN A 175 11.02 -15.80 -2.31
C ASN A 175 10.67 -15.93 -0.83
N VAL A 176 11.64 -16.38 -0.05
CA VAL A 176 11.55 -16.56 1.40
C VAL A 176 12.84 -16.07 2.05
N TYR A 177 12.73 -15.33 3.15
CA TYR A 177 13.86 -15.00 3.99
C TYR A 177 14.19 -16.16 4.94
N PHE A 178 15.47 -16.50 5.00
CA PHE A 178 16.01 -17.49 5.93
C PHE A 178 17.05 -16.84 6.84
N TYR A 179 16.83 -16.91 8.15
CA TYR A 179 17.68 -16.25 9.14
C TYR A 179 18.68 -17.22 9.77
N SER A 180 19.95 -16.80 9.86
CA SER A 180 20.98 -17.59 10.53
C SER A 180 21.16 -17.17 12.00
N GLY A 181 21.18 -18.14 12.90
CA GLY A 181 21.37 -17.94 14.34
C GLY A 181 20.09 -18.13 15.16
N MET A 182 20.22 -17.82 16.45
CA MET A 182 19.18 -18.07 17.44
C MET A 182 18.01 -17.09 17.25
N GLN A 183 16.81 -17.64 17.03
CA GLN A 183 15.57 -16.89 17.01
C GLN A 183 14.93 -16.93 18.40
N SER A 184 14.56 -15.77 18.93
CA SER A 184 13.72 -15.70 20.12
C SER A 184 12.31 -16.19 19.81
N SER A 185 11.71 -16.94 20.74
CA SER A 185 10.31 -17.33 20.64
C SER A 185 9.43 -16.09 20.47
N ASP A 186 8.47 -16.16 19.55
CA ASP A 186 7.52 -15.08 19.31
C ASP A 186 6.09 -15.56 19.62
N SER A 187 5.36 -14.74 20.38
CA SER A 187 3.94 -14.95 20.72
C SER A 187 3.10 -13.72 20.36
N SER A 188 3.73 -12.69 19.79
CA SER A 188 3.04 -11.49 19.35
C SER A 188 2.27 -11.78 18.06
N ARG A 189 1.13 -11.12 17.90
CA ARG A 189 0.34 -11.25 16.66
C ARG A 189 0.80 -10.17 15.69
N PRO A 190 0.72 -10.43 14.37
CA PRO A 190 0.98 -9.41 13.37
C PRO A 190 0.19 -8.12 13.60
N ASP A 191 0.80 -6.98 13.31
CA ASP A 191 0.12 -5.70 13.31
C ASP A 191 -0.47 -5.40 11.93
N ILE A 192 -1.72 -4.96 11.93
CA ILE A 192 -2.47 -4.57 10.73
C ILE A 192 -3.06 -3.19 11.00
N TRP A 193 -2.74 -2.22 10.15
CA TRP A 193 -3.37 -0.90 10.15
C TRP A 193 -3.77 -0.52 8.72
N TYR A 194 -4.71 0.42 8.61
CA TYR A 194 -5.26 0.81 7.33
C TYR A 194 -5.70 2.27 7.32
N THR A 195 -5.84 2.81 6.12
CA THR A 195 -6.48 4.10 5.85
C THR A 195 -7.52 3.94 4.74
N TYR A 196 -8.59 4.73 4.81
CA TYR A 196 -9.68 4.67 3.83
C TYR A 196 -9.47 5.67 2.69
N GLY A 197 -9.81 5.24 1.48
CA GLY A 197 -10.05 6.09 0.32
C GLY A 197 -11.49 5.92 -0.18
N GLY A 198 -12.16 7.04 -0.47
CA GLY A 198 -13.56 7.07 -0.91
C GLY A 198 -14.59 6.99 0.22
N ASP A 199 -15.86 6.97 -0.16
CA ASP A 199 -17.01 6.76 0.73
C ASP A 199 -18.12 5.97 0.03
N CYS A 200 -18.94 5.30 0.83
CA CYS A 200 -20.16 4.65 0.38
C CYS A 200 -21.43 5.37 0.83
N TYR A 201 -21.32 6.66 1.20
CA TYR A 201 -22.48 7.42 1.64
C TYR A 201 -23.47 7.60 0.48
N GLY A 202 -24.76 7.31 0.72
CA GLY A 202 -25.81 7.39 -0.31
C GLY A 202 -25.77 6.26 -1.36
N ALA A 203 -24.99 5.21 -1.12
CA ALA A 203 -24.92 4.02 -1.99
C ALA A 203 -25.98 2.96 -1.62
N GLU A 204 -27.20 3.38 -1.26
CA GLU A 204 -28.24 2.50 -0.72
C GLU A 204 -29.03 1.74 -1.80
N THR A 205 -29.03 2.23 -3.04
CA THR A 205 -29.71 1.57 -4.16
C THR A 205 -28.73 0.70 -4.95
N PRO A 206 -29.20 -0.41 -5.57
CA PRO A 206 -28.33 -1.28 -6.36
C PRO A 206 -27.58 -0.54 -7.48
N HIS A 207 -28.23 0.40 -8.15
CA HIS A 207 -27.58 1.21 -9.19
C HIS A 207 -26.45 2.08 -8.63
N ASN A 208 -26.68 2.73 -7.48
CA ASN A 208 -25.70 3.62 -6.88
C ASN A 208 -24.53 2.85 -6.23
N CYS A 209 -24.78 1.66 -5.66
CA CYS A 209 -23.72 0.87 -5.03
C CYS A 209 -22.70 0.34 -6.04
N HIS A 210 -23.12 -0.03 -7.25
CA HIS A 210 -22.20 -0.45 -8.30
C HIS A 210 -21.40 0.71 -8.90
N SER A 211 -21.96 1.92 -8.87
CA SER A 211 -21.30 3.13 -9.41
C SER A 211 -20.24 3.72 -8.48
N LYS A 212 -20.28 3.39 -7.19
CA LYS A 212 -19.33 3.87 -6.18
C LYS A 212 -18.38 2.76 -5.76
N THR A 213 -17.12 3.13 -5.55
CA THR A 213 -16.08 2.24 -5.06
C THR A 213 -15.39 2.83 -3.84
N TRP A 214 -14.95 1.97 -2.95
CA TRP A 214 -14.10 2.33 -1.82
C TRP A 214 -12.81 1.54 -1.87
N ARG A 215 -11.80 2.08 -1.19
CA ARG A 215 -10.45 1.52 -1.11
C ARG A 215 -9.96 1.55 0.32
N ALA A 216 -9.25 0.52 0.74
CA ALA A 216 -8.44 0.54 1.94
C ALA A 216 -6.98 0.35 1.56
N ASP A 217 -6.13 1.31 1.93
CA ASP A 217 -4.68 1.14 1.90
C ASP A 217 -4.27 0.48 3.21
N ILE A 218 -3.62 -0.67 3.12
CA ILE A 218 -3.39 -1.59 4.23
C ILE A 218 -1.89 -1.76 4.41
N SER A 219 -1.45 -1.75 5.65
CA SER A 219 -0.07 -2.00 6.04
C SER A 219 -0.04 -3.08 7.10
N ILE A 220 0.85 -4.06 6.92
CA ILE A 220 0.94 -5.25 7.75
C ILE A 220 2.41 -5.43 8.14
N GLN A 221 2.67 -5.72 9.42
CA GLN A 221 4.03 -5.98 9.89
C GLN A 221 4.04 -7.00 11.02
N ASP A 222 5.07 -7.84 11.02
CA ASP A 222 5.49 -8.59 12.19
C ASP A 222 7.00 -8.39 12.36
N SER A 223 7.40 -7.60 13.36
CA SER A 223 8.82 -7.27 13.55
C SER A 223 9.60 -8.33 14.32
N GLY A 224 8.92 -9.26 14.99
CA GLY A 224 9.53 -10.27 15.83
C GLY A 224 10.02 -11.46 15.01
N SER A 225 9.08 -12.18 14.39
CA SER A 225 9.36 -13.39 13.62
C SER A 225 9.20 -13.21 12.12
N GLY A 226 8.39 -12.23 11.70
CA GLY A 226 8.12 -11.94 10.29
C GLY A 226 6.87 -12.63 9.77
N LEU A 227 6.37 -12.15 8.64
CA LEU A 227 5.09 -12.58 8.04
C LEU A 227 5.25 -13.79 7.14
N ILE A 228 4.43 -14.84 7.29
CA ILE A 228 4.44 -16.02 6.41
C ILE A 228 3.31 -15.99 5.38
N LYS A 229 2.15 -15.44 5.74
CA LYS A 229 0.95 -15.46 4.89
C LYS A 229 0.11 -14.20 5.09
N ILE A 230 -0.37 -13.64 3.98
CA ILE A 230 -1.30 -12.52 3.93
C ILE A 230 -2.42 -12.90 2.97
N LYS A 231 -3.67 -12.71 3.37
CA LYS A 231 -4.85 -12.93 2.52
C LYS A 231 -5.99 -11.99 2.90
N SER A 232 -6.94 -11.83 2.00
CA SER A 232 -8.19 -11.10 2.25
C SER A 232 -9.40 -11.97 1.96
N GLU A 233 -10.50 -11.70 2.66
CA GLU A 233 -11.81 -12.24 2.37
C GLU A 233 -12.82 -11.08 2.23
N PRO A 234 -13.38 -10.82 1.04
CA PRO A 234 -13.15 -11.51 -0.24
C PRO A 234 -11.70 -11.38 -0.76
N VAL A 235 -11.28 -12.32 -1.60
CA VAL A 235 -9.96 -12.28 -2.25
C VAL A 235 -9.85 -11.05 -3.14
N GLY A 236 -8.76 -10.28 -3.00
CA GLY A 236 -8.54 -9.09 -3.81
C GLY A 236 -7.47 -8.11 -3.29
N ILE A 237 -6.81 -8.42 -2.17
CA ILE A 237 -5.69 -7.58 -1.71
C ILE A 237 -4.56 -7.57 -2.73
N THR A 238 -4.16 -6.38 -3.14
CA THR A 238 -3.07 -6.15 -4.10
C THR A 238 -1.90 -5.54 -3.34
N LEU A 239 -0.77 -6.26 -3.29
CA LEU A 239 0.44 -5.80 -2.61
C LEU A 239 1.23 -4.85 -3.51
N ARG A 240 1.82 -3.81 -2.93
CA ARG A 240 2.59 -2.79 -3.67
C ARG A 240 3.94 -3.31 -4.15
N LYS A 241 4.47 -4.32 -3.45
CA LYS A 241 5.72 -5.01 -3.76
C LYS A 241 5.49 -6.51 -3.69
N GLU A 242 6.38 -7.28 -4.30
CA GLU A 242 6.38 -8.72 -4.16
C GLU A 242 6.53 -9.11 -2.68
N PHE A 243 5.69 -10.04 -2.23
CA PHE A 243 5.73 -10.54 -0.86
C PHE A 243 6.72 -11.68 -0.68
N ILE A 244 7.77 -11.39 0.09
CA ILE A 244 8.78 -12.35 0.54
C ILE A 244 8.36 -12.89 1.92
N ALA A 245 8.19 -14.20 2.03
CA ALA A 245 7.80 -14.81 3.30
C ALA A 245 8.94 -14.70 4.33
N GLY A 246 8.62 -14.52 5.61
CA GLY A 246 9.57 -14.25 6.68
C GLY A 246 10.00 -12.78 6.78
N THR A 247 9.44 -11.87 5.97
CA THR A 247 9.77 -10.44 6.07
C THR A 247 9.33 -9.85 7.40
N ARG A 248 10.22 -9.08 8.03
CA ARG A 248 9.96 -8.30 9.25
C ARG A 248 9.63 -6.84 8.96
N GLU A 249 9.76 -6.45 7.70
CA GLU A 249 9.45 -5.11 7.23
C GLU A 249 7.95 -4.94 6.99
N ILE A 250 7.53 -3.68 6.88
CA ILE A 250 6.14 -3.33 6.59
C ILE A 250 5.81 -3.78 5.16
N VAL A 251 4.77 -4.61 5.03
CA VAL A 251 4.19 -4.99 3.75
C VAL A 251 2.98 -4.10 3.51
N GLU A 252 3.05 -3.30 2.44
CA GLU A 252 1.97 -2.40 2.05
C GLU A 252 1.19 -2.98 0.88
N GLY A 253 -0.13 -2.79 0.91
CA GLY A 253 -1.05 -3.18 -0.14
C GLY A 253 -2.29 -2.32 -0.13
N PHE A 254 -3.23 -2.67 -0.99
CA PHE A 254 -4.56 -2.08 -0.98
C PHE A 254 -5.62 -3.10 -1.37
N TYR A 255 -6.83 -2.88 -0.87
CA TYR A 255 -8.03 -3.58 -1.28
C TYR A 255 -9.01 -2.55 -1.86
N SER A 256 -9.70 -2.90 -2.93
CA SER A 256 -10.68 -2.02 -3.58
C SER A 256 -11.91 -2.83 -3.93
N SER A 257 -13.09 -2.30 -3.63
CA SER A 257 -14.36 -2.94 -3.98
C SER A 257 -15.46 -1.91 -4.23
N SER A 258 -16.53 -2.35 -4.87
CA SER A 258 -17.76 -1.54 -5.00
C SER A 258 -18.42 -1.35 -3.63
N CYS A 259 -19.23 -0.30 -3.51
CA CYS A 259 -20.03 -0.06 -2.31
C CYS A 259 -21.17 -1.08 -2.09
N CYS A 260 -21.34 -2.06 -2.99
CA CYS A 260 -22.20 -3.21 -2.73
C CYS A 260 -21.55 -4.21 -1.75
N HIS A 261 -20.22 -4.14 -1.58
CA HIS A 261 -19.46 -4.94 -0.61
C HIS A 261 -18.62 -4.01 0.25
N THR A 262 -19.17 -3.57 1.38
CA THR A 262 -18.58 -2.54 2.25
C THR A 262 -17.56 -3.08 3.26
N LYS A 263 -17.35 -4.40 3.27
CA LYS A 263 -16.52 -5.10 4.26
C LYS A 263 -15.46 -5.97 3.62
N VAL A 264 -14.30 -6.02 4.27
CA VAL A 264 -13.24 -6.98 3.96
C VAL A 264 -12.55 -7.42 5.25
N ASP A 265 -12.28 -8.72 5.36
CA ASP A 265 -11.44 -9.28 6.42
C ASP A 265 -10.02 -9.45 5.89
N VAL A 266 -9.07 -8.73 6.51
CA VAL A 266 -7.64 -8.88 6.22
C VAL A 266 -7.04 -9.81 7.25
N MET A 267 -6.36 -10.86 6.79
CA MET A 267 -5.74 -11.86 7.64
C MET A 267 -4.24 -11.89 7.39
N ALA A 268 -3.46 -11.87 8.48
CA ALA A 268 -2.03 -12.03 8.47
C ALA A 268 -1.60 -13.12 9.46
N GLN A 269 -0.59 -13.89 9.10
CA GLN A 269 0.02 -14.93 9.94
C GLN A 269 1.54 -14.76 9.93
N ASP A 270 2.16 -14.96 11.10
CA ASP A 270 3.61 -14.94 11.28
C ASP A 270 4.24 -16.32 11.09
N VAL A 271 5.56 -16.43 11.25
CA VAL A 271 6.27 -17.72 11.10
C VAL A 271 5.96 -18.71 12.23
N PHE A 272 5.68 -18.24 13.45
CA PHE A 272 5.34 -19.09 14.61
C PHE A 272 3.87 -19.53 14.64
N GLY A 273 3.06 -19.07 13.69
CA GLY A 273 1.65 -19.40 13.55
C GLY A 273 0.70 -18.44 14.29
N ASN A 274 1.20 -17.37 14.92
CA ASN A 274 0.38 -16.30 15.46
C ASN A 274 -0.35 -15.62 14.30
N PHE A 275 -1.65 -15.41 14.45
CA PHE A 275 -2.49 -14.86 13.40
C PHE A 275 -3.33 -13.69 13.92
N ARG A 276 -3.65 -12.76 13.01
CA ARG A 276 -4.59 -11.67 13.26
C ARG A 276 -5.53 -11.53 12.07
N THR A 277 -6.80 -11.35 12.38
CA THR A 277 -7.84 -10.96 11.43
C THR A 277 -8.33 -9.57 11.80
N LEU A 278 -8.40 -8.68 10.83
CA LEU A 278 -8.94 -7.33 10.98
C LEU A 278 -10.05 -7.11 9.96
N THR A 279 -11.28 -6.94 10.46
CA THR A 279 -12.42 -6.55 9.65
C THR A 279 -12.38 -5.05 9.42
N ILE A 280 -12.36 -4.66 8.15
CA ILE A 280 -12.42 -3.28 7.68
C ILE A 280 -13.81 -3.07 7.11
N ASP A 281 -14.50 -2.04 7.58
CA ASP A 281 -15.88 -1.72 7.23
C ASP A 281 -16.00 -0.22 6.92
N ILE A 282 -16.17 0.12 5.65
CA ILE A 282 -16.22 1.53 5.19
C ILE A 282 -17.44 2.27 5.75
N GLU A 283 -18.52 1.57 6.11
CA GLU A 283 -19.70 2.19 6.73
C GLU A 283 -19.41 2.63 8.17
N LYS A 284 -18.47 1.96 8.84
CA LYS A 284 -18.04 2.27 10.20
C LYS A 284 -16.74 3.07 10.21
N LYS A 285 -16.67 4.11 9.38
CA LYS A 285 -15.53 5.02 9.36
C LYS A 285 -15.45 5.77 10.69
N TRP A 286 -14.46 5.39 11.50
CA TRP A 286 -14.11 6.13 12.71
C TRP A 286 -13.30 7.37 12.33
N LEU A 287 -13.58 8.49 13.00
CA LEU A 287 -12.77 9.69 12.88
C LEU A 287 -11.34 9.38 13.36
N THR A 288 -10.35 9.77 12.57
CA THR A 288 -8.95 9.70 12.97
C THR A 288 -8.71 10.58 14.19
N ALA A 289 -7.67 10.28 14.98
CA ALA A 289 -7.28 11.13 16.11
C ALA A 289 -7.06 12.60 15.68
N GLY A 290 -6.54 12.82 14.46
CA GLY A 290 -6.39 14.14 13.86
C GLY A 290 -7.73 14.84 13.62
N GLU A 291 -8.69 14.15 12.99
CA GLU A 291 -10.04 14.71 12.76
C GLU A 291 -10.77 15.01 14.07
N ILE A 292 -10.68 14.11 15.06
CA ILE A 292 -11.24 14.35 16.40
C ILE A 292 -10.61 15.60 17.02
N SER A 293 -9.27 15.73 16.95
CA SER A 293 -8.56 16.88 17.51
C SER A 293 -8.97 18.20 16.85
N ALA A 294 -9.21 18.20 15.53
CA ALA A 294 -9.64 19.37 14.78
C ALA A 294 -11.06 19.80 15.17
N ILE A 295 -11.99 18.84 15.33
CA ILE A 295 -13.36 19.11 15.80
C ILE A 295 -13.34 19.71 17.20
N VAL A 296 -12.57 19.11 18.12
CA VAL A 296 -12.46 19.59 19.51
C VAL A 296 -11.88 21.01 19.56
N LEU A 297 -10.81 21.28 18.79
CA LEU A 297 -10.20 22.61 18.71
C LEU A 297 -11.18 23.65 18.14
N ALA A 298 -11.93 23.30 17.09
CA ALA A 298 -12.93 24.19 16.49
C ALA A 298 -14.03 24.56 17.49
N VAL A 299 -14.53 23.59 18.27
CA VAL A 299 -15.54 23.84 19.31
C VAL A 299 -14.99 24.72 20.44
N LEU A 300 -13.75 24.47 20.90
CA LEU A 300 -13.11 25.30 21.92
C LEU A 300 -12.91 26.75 21.46
N LEU A 301 -12.48 26.96 20.21
CA LEU A 301 -12.33 28.29 19.64
C LEU A 301 -13.69 28.99 19.47
N MET A 302 -14.75 28.26 19.09
CA MET A 302 -16.10 28.81 19.01
C MET A 302 -16.57 29.31 20.40
N ILE A 303 -16.36 28.52 21.46
CA ILE A 303 -16.74 28.94 22.82
C ILE A 303 -15.93 30.18 23.25
N LEU A 304 -14.63 30.20 22.99
CA LEU A 304 -13.76 31.33 23.35
C LEU A 304 -14.19 32.62 22.64
N THR A 305 -14.54 32.54 21.35
CA THR A 305 -15.03 33.70 20.59
C THR A 305 -16.36 34.22 21.11
N ILE A 306 -17.30 33.34 21.49
CA ILE A 306 -18.57 33.74 22.12
C ILE A 306 -18.31 34.47 23.44
N VAL A 307 -17.44 33.94 24.31
CA VAL A 307 -17.07 34.59 25.59
C VAL A 307 -16.45 35.96 25.34
N LEU A 308 -15.57 36.08 24.35
CA LEU A 308 -14.95 37.35 23.97
C LEU A 308 -16.01 38.37 23.50
N ILE A 309 -16.96 37.96 22.65
CA ILE A 309 -18.04 38.83 22.17
C ILE A 309 -18.89 39.33 23.33
N VAL A 310 -19.32 38.44 24.23
CA VAL A 310 -20.09 38.82 25.43
C VAL A 310 -19.29 39.79 26.30
N TYR A 311 -18.00 39.50 26.53
CA TYR A 311 -17.11 40.38 27.28
C TYR A 311 -16.99 41.77 26.64
N LEU A 312 -16.83 41.84 25.31
CA LEU A 312 -16.77 43.09 24.56
C LEU A 312 -18.09 43.88 24.67
N ILE A 313 -19.24 43.21 24.54
CA ILE A 313 -20.57 43.83 24.71
C ILE A 313 -20.71 44.40 26.14
N VAL A 314 -20.45 43.59 27.16
CA VAL A 314 -20.54 44.03 28.57
C VAL A 314 -19.60 45.20 28.85
N ARG A 315 -18.37 45.14 28.33
CA ARG A 315 -17.39 46.23 28.47
C ARG A 315 -17.86 47.50 27.76
N CYS A 316 -18.44 47.39 26.58
CA CYS A 316 -19.05 48.50 25.84
C CYS A 316 -20.24 49.10 26.60
N CYS A 317 -21.15 48.28 27.12
CA CYS A 317 -22.29 48.71 27.94
C CYS A 317 -21.84 49.40 29.23
N ARG A 318 -20.85 48.84 29.95
CA ARG A 318 -20.29 49.43 31.17
C ARG A 318 -19.57 50.77 30.89
N ARG A 319 -18.92 50.92 29.74
CA ARG A 319 -18.31 52.21 29.33
C ARG A 319 -19.37 53.28 29.05
N LYS A 320 -20.47 52.95 28.35
CA LYS A 320 -21.56 53.89 28.07
C LYS A 320 -22.27 54.40 29.33
N HIS A 321 -22.44 53.55 30.36
CA HIS A 321 -23.10 53.96 31.60
C HIS A 321 -22.27 54.99 32.43
N ARG A 322 -20.96 55.09 32.20
CA ARG A 322 -20.10 56.12 32.84
C ARG A 322 -20.17 57.48 32.14
N THR A 323 -20.71 57.55 30.94
CA THR A 323 -20.74 58.78 30.12
C THR A 323 -22.10 59.50 30.13
N LEU A 324 -23.15 58.93 30.74
CA LEU A 324 -24.51 59.49 30.74
C LEU A 324 -24.95 60.15 32.05
N THR A 325 -24.06 60.36 33.03
CA THR A 325 -24.36 61.12 34.28
C THR A 325 -24.12 62.63 34.17
N ILE A 326 -24.35 63.22 32.98
CA ILE A 326 -24.26 64.67 32.75
C ILE A 326 -25.59 65.17 32.17
N TYR A 327 -26.65 65.13 32.98
CA TYR A 327 -27.80 66.02 32.79
C TYR A 327 -28.06 66.73 34.13
N PRO A 328 -28.02 68.07 34.17
CA PRO A 328 -28.24 68.82 35.40
C PRO A 328 -29.71 68.72 35.82
N ARG A 329 -29.92 68.48 37.12
CA ARG A 329 -31.22 68.51 37.79
C ARG A 329 -31.75 69.95 37.72
N HIS A 330 -32.72 70.22 36.85
CA HIS A 330 -33.40 71.52 36.82
C HIS A 330 -34.04 71.80 38.21
N ARG A 331 -33.57 72.86 38.85
CA ARG A 331 -34.22 73.47 40.02
C ARG A 331 -35.42 74.26 39.51
N PRO A 332 -36.65 74.05 40.02
CA PRO A 332 -37.72 75.01 39.80
C PRO A 332 -37.39 76.30 40.57
N GLN A 333 -37.48 77.44 39.89
CA GLN A 333 -37.41 78.76 40.48
C GLN A 333 -38.63 78.96 41.39
N ALA A 334 -38.38 79.49 42.59
CA ALA A 334 -39.40 80.00 43.50
C ALA A 334 -40.08 81.21 42.87
N ALA A 335 -41.42 81.25 42.97
CA ALA A 335 -42.21 82.46 42.80
C ALA A 335 -42.52 83.04 44.18
N GLU A 336 -42.48 84.38 44.22
CA GLU A 336 -42.76 85.34 45.30
C GLU A 336 -41.67 85.57 46.37
#